data_AF-A0A194S5M6-F1
#
_entry.id   AF-A0A194S5M6-F1
#
_cell.length_a   1.000
_cell.length_b   1.000
_cell.length_c   1.000
_cell.angle_alpha   90.00
_cell.angle_beta   90.00
_cell.angle_gamma   90.00
#
_symmetry.space_group_name_H-M   'P 1'
#
loop_
_entity.id
_entity.type
_entity.pdbx_description
1 polymer ?
#
loop_
_entity_poly.entity_id
_entity_poly.type
_entity_poly.pdbx_seq_one_letter_code
_entity_poly.pdbx_strand_id
1 'polypeptide(L)'
;MVPQVFGFEKRLAVVVPRALRARVFDVGMEYDAGVCTPRRRETVWAIQALSNLICASLKEDPYGVTQRDIPKVLEAFVRYLSVLDALAAELEAQADKALGGPDEREHARKVVEREVGEVQEAVRAGAKAILTEFSEYLGEFRFPTQIAAKLQLLVDFGP
;
A
#
# COMPACT_ATOMS: atom_id res chain seq x y z
N MET A 1 9.92 13.61 11.00
CA MET A 1 10.99 14.32 10.29
C MET A 1 11.79 13.25 9.56
N VAL A 2 11.35 12.87 8.36
CA VAL A 2 12.10 11.95 7.50
C VAL A 2 13.38 12.69 7.11
N PRO A 3 14.58 12.15 7.35
CA PRO A 3 15.79 12.82 6.89
C PRO A 3 15.68 12.92 5.37
N GLN A 4 15.61 14.14 4.85
CA GLN A 4 15.69 14.38 3.41
C GLN A 4 17.12 14.08 2.96
N VAL A 5 17.45 12.81 2.79
CA VAL A 5 18.70 12.37 2.15
C VAL A 5 18.70 12.74 0.65
N PHE A 6 17.50 12.98 0.09
CA PHE A 6 17.20 13.42 -1.28
C PHE A 6 18.03 14.60 -1.83
N GLY A 7 18.54 15.49 -0.97
CA GLY A 7 19.27 16.67 -1.41
C GLY A 7 20.73 16.42 -1.79
N PHE A 8 21.39 15.49 -1.10
CA PHE A 8 22.84 15.29 -1.23
C PHE A 8 23.17 14.26 -2.33
N GLU A 9 22.36 13.21 -2.44
CA GLU A 9 22.54 12.15 -3.45
C GLU A 9 22.25 12.64 -4.87
N LYS A 10 21.27 13.55 -5.06
CA LYS A 10 21.03 14.18 -6.38
C LYS A 10 22.21 14.99 -6.89
N ARG A 11 23.01 15.60 -6.00
CA ARG A 11 24.23 16.34 -6.39
C ARG A 11 25.39 15.41 -6.68
N LEU A 12 25.52 14.33 -5.91
CA LEU A 12 26.54 13.29 -6.13
C LEU A 12 26.27 12.49 -7.41
N ALA A 13 25.00 12.27 -7.77
CA ALA A 13 24.63 11.57 -8.99
C ALA A 13 25.32 12.20 -10.22
N VAL A 14 25.44 13.53 -10.30
CA VAL A 14 26.10 14.24 -11.41
C VAL A 14 27.60 13.90 -11.53
N VAL A 15 28.26 13.61 -10.40
CA VAL A 15 29.72 13.37 -10.32
C VAL A 15 30.08 11.88 -10.40
N VAL A 16 29.11 10.99 -10.15
CA VAL A 16 29.34 9.54 -10.11
C VAL A 16 29.37 8.96 -11.54
N PRO A 17 30.40 8.14 -11.90
CA PRO A 17 30.48 7.45 -13.18
C PRO A 17 29.23 6.60 -13.45
N ARG A 18 28.77 6.52 -14.72
CA ARG A 18 27.55 5.79 -15.12
C ARG A 18 27.43 4.39 -14.52
N ALA A 19 28.52 3.62 -14.46
CA ALA A 19 28.53 2.26 -13.92
C ALA A 19 28.34 2.16 -12.40
N LEU A 20 28.69 3.20 -11.64
CA LEU A 20 28.47 3.29 -10.19
C LEU A 20 27.12 3.93 -9.86
N ARG A 21 26.55 4.71 -10.80
CA ARG A 21 25.25 5.38 -10.62
C ARG A 21 24.11 4.38 -10.50
N ALA A 22 24.11 3.30 -11.30
CA ALA A 22 23.12 2.23 -11.20
C ALA A 22 23.11 1.58 -9.80
N ARG A 23 24.28 1.18 -9.29
CA ARG A 23 24.41 0.60 -7.93
C ARG A 23 24.01 1.55 -6.80
N VAL A 24 24.29 2.85 -6.94
CA VAL A 24 23.89 3.84 -5.93
C VAL A 24 22.38 4.10 -5.99
N PHE A 25 21.79 4.11 -7.18
CA PHE A 25 20.32 4.20 -7.33
C PHE A 25 19.62 2.94 -6.80
N ASP A 26 20.13 1.74 -7.10
CA ASP A 26 19.57 0.49 -6.58
C ASP A 26 19.56 0.50 -5.04
N VAL A 27 20.68 0.85 -4.42
CA VAL A 27 20.81 0.92 -2.95
C VAL A 27 19.92 2.04 -2.37
N GLY A 28 19.80 3.18 -3.04
CA GLY A 28 18.94 4.29 -2.61
C GLY A 28 17.45 3.95 -2.70
N MET A 29 17.02 3.28 -3.77
CA MET A 29 15.62 2.90 -3.97
C MET A 29 15.20 1.76 -3.05
N GLU A 30 16.05 0.75 -2.85
CA GLU A 30 15.81 -0.30 -1.85
C GLU A 30 15.76 0.28 -0.43
N TYR A 31 16.60 1.28 -0.14
CA TYR A 31 16.59 1.99 1.14
C TYR A 31 15.30 2.81 1.32
N ASP A 32 14.92 3.62 0.33
CA ASP A 32 13.71 4.44 0.38
C ASP A 32 12.46 3.57 0.49
N ALA A 33 12.36 2.49 -0.29
CA ALA A 33 11.25 1.54 -0.20
C ALA A 33 11.18 0.88 1.18
N GLY A 34 12.31 0.39 1.71
CA GLY A 34 12.38 -0.26 3.02
C GLY A 34 12.13 0.68 4.20
N VAL A 35 12.44 1.97 4.07
CA VAL A 35 12.14 3.01 5.07
C VAL A 35 10.68 3.45 5.00
N CYS A 36 10.06 3.41 3.82
CA CYS A 36 8.66 3.80 3.63
C CYS A 36 7.66 2.74 4.11
N THR A 37 8.00 1.45 4.08
CA THR A 37 7.17 0.36 4.64
C THR A 37 7.90 -0.38 5.78
N PRO A 38 8.22 0.30 6.89
CA PRO A 38 8.88 -0.35 8.02
C PRO A 38 7.96 -1.44 8.59
N ARG A 39 8.53 -2.60 8.94
CA ARG A 39 7.79 -3.73 9.52
C ARG A 39 6.62 -4.21 8.66
N ARG A 40 6.86 -4.34 7.34
CA ARG A 40 5.83 -4.74 6.36
C ARG A 40 5.10 -6.03 6.75
N ARG A 41 5.81 -7.04 7.25
CA ARG A 41 5.23 -8.34 7.61
C ARG A 41 4.25 -8.20 8.76
N GLU A 42 4.63 -7.42 9.76
CA GLU A 42 3.80 -7.12 10.92
C GLU A 42 2.57 -6.31 10.52
N THR A 43 2.72 -5.36 9.60
CA THR A 43 1.58 -4.62 9.03
C THR A 43 0.62 -5.55 8.28
N VAL A 44 1.14 -6.44 7.44
CA VAL A 44 0.32 -7.45 6.73
C VAL A 44 -0.43 -8.33 7.71
N TRP A 45 0.24 -8.86 8.74
CA TRP A 45 -0.41 -9.67 9.77
C TRP A 45 -1.45 -8.90 10.57
N ALA A 46 -1.18 -7.63 10.90
CA ALA A 46 -2.14 -6.78 11.59
C ALA A 46 -3.41 -6.55 10.74
N ILE A 47 -3.25 -6.30 9.44
CA ILE A 47 -4.38 -6.14 8.51
C ILE A 47 -5.18 -7.44 8.43
N GLN A 48 -4.52 -8.58 8.24
CA GLN A 48 -5.17 -9.89 8.15
C GLN A 48 -5.89 -10.28 9.45
N ALA A 49 -5.24 -10.07 10.60
CA ALA A 49 -5.85 -10.35 11.89
C ALA A 49 -7.07 -9.46 12.14
N LEU A 50 -6.99 -8.17 11.81
CA LEU A 50 -8.09 -7.23 11.94
C LEU A 50 -9.26 -7.59 11.01
N SER A 51 -8.98 -7.91 9.74
CA SER A 51 -10.04 -8.32 8.80
C SER A 51 -10.72 -9.61 9.26
N ASN A 52 -9.95 -10.60 9.71
CA ASN A 52 -10.50 -11.86 10.20
C ASN A 52 -11.34 -11.67 11.46
N LEU A 53 -10.90 -10.82 12.39
CA LEU A 53 -11.65 -10.48 13.59
C LEU A 53 -12.98 -9.80 13.25
N ILE A 54 -12.97 -8.85 12.30
CA ILE A 54 -14.18 -8.18 11.84
C ILE A 54 -15.12 -9.18 11.16
N CYS A 55 -14.63 -10.04 10.27
CA CYS A 55 -15.47 -11.07 9.63
C CYS A 55 -16.08 -12.03 10.66
N ALA A 56 -15.31 -12.48 11.65
CA ALA A 56 -15.81 -13.34 12.73
C ALA A 56 -16.88 -12.63 13.59
N SER A 57 -16.78 -11.31 13.74
CA SER A 57 -17.72 -10.51 14.54
C SER A 57 -19.16 -10.56 14.02
N LEU A 58 -19.40 -10.94 12.76
CA LEU A 58 -20.77 -11.13 12.26
C LEU A 58 -21.53 -12.20 13.07
N LYS A 59 -20.83 -13.24 13.52
CA LYS A 59 -21.41 -14.38 14.25
C LYS A 59 -21.16 -14.32 15.75
N GLU A 60 -20.00 -13.79 16.14
CA GLU A 60 -19.49 -13.88 17.51
C GLU A 60 -19.69 -12.59 18.33
N ASP A 61 -20.12 -11.49 17.70
CA ASP A 61 -20.37 -10.20 18.37
C ASP A 61 -21.88 -9.86 18.39
N PRO A 62 -22.67 -10.45 19.31
CA PRO A 62 -24.11 -10.27 19.37
C PRO A 62 -24.54 -8.83 19.72
N TYR A 63 -23.62 -8.02 20.24
CA TYR A 63 -23.87 -6.62 20.59
C TYR A 63 -23.35 -5.64 19.52
N GLY A 64 -22.72 -6.14 18.45
CA GLY A 64 -22.21 -5.34 17.34
C GLY A 64 -21.19 -4.29 17.75
N VAL A 65 -20.43 -4.50 18.83
CA VAL A 65 -19.45 -3.53 19.32
C VAL A 65 -18.39 -3.26 18.27
N THR A 66 -17.87 -4.31 17.66
CA THR A 66 -16.89 -4.30 16.58
C THR A 66 -17.51 -3.80 15.29
N GLN A 67 -18.77 -4.17 15.03
CA GLN A 67 -19.49 -3.81 13.82
C GLN A 67 -19.69 -2.30 13.68
N ARG A 68 -19.83 -1.57 14.80
CA ARG A 68 -19.92 -0.10 14.83
C ARG A 68 -18.73 0.62 14.23
N ASP A 69 -17.53 0.01 14.27
CA ASP A 69 -16.30 0.63 13.76
C ASP A 69 -15.92 0.16 12.35
N ILE A 70 -16.66 -0.78 11.74
CA ILE A 70 -16.43 -1.26 10.37
C ILE A 70 -16.30 -0.11 9.35
N PRO A 71 -17.19 0.91 9.33
CA PRO A 71 -17.05 2.00 8.37
C PRO A 71 -15.73 2.75 8.49
N LYS A 72 -15.25 2.96 9.73
CA LYS A 72 -13.99 3.65 10.00
C LYS A 72 -12.78 2.80 9.59
N VAL A 73 -12.83 1.49 9.81
CA VAL A 73 -11.76 0.58 9.40
C VAL A 73 -11.66 0.51 7.88
N LEU A 74 -12.79 0.36 7.17
CA LEU A 74 -12.81 0.37 5.71
C LEU A 74 -12.34 1.71 5.13
N GLU A 75 -12.74 2.83 5.74
CA GLU A 75 -12.23 4.15 5.36
C GLU A 75 -10.71 4.26 5.58
N ALA A 76 -10.19 3.76 6.70
CA ALA A 76 -8.76 3.73 6.98
C ALA A 76 -8.00 2.86 5.96
N PHE A 77 -8.54 1.69 5.59
CA PHE A 77 -7.97 0.83 4.55
C PHE A 77 -7.89 1.54 3.21
N VAL A 78 -8.96 2.20 2.77
CA VAL A 78 -8.98 2.94 1.50
C VAL A 78 -8.01 4.12 1.51
N ARG A 79 -7.94 4.88 2.62
CA ARG A 79 -6.99 5.98 2.78
C ARG A 79 -5.55 5.47 2.73
N TYR A 80 -5.27 4.37 3.44
CA TYR A 80 -3.95 3.78 3.47
C TYR A 80 -3.54 3.26 2.09
N LEU A 81 -4.44 2.54 1.41
CA LEU A 81 -4.23 2.08 0.04
C LEU A 81 -3.94 3.25 -0.92
N SER A 82 -4.64 4.37 -0.76
CA SER A 82 -4.40 5.57 -1.59
C SER A 82 -3.00 6.16 -1.40
N VAL A 83 -2.47 6.10 -0.18
CA VAL A 83 -1.09 6.54 0.12
C VAL A 83 -0.07 5.56 -0.46
N LEU A 84 -0.32 4.26 -0.36
CA LEU A 84 0.53 3.23 -0.96
C LEU A 84 0.56 3.32 -2.49
N ASP A 85 -0.59 3.53 -3.12
CA ASP A 85 -0.70 3.71 -4.58
C ASP A 85 0.08 4.95 -5.04
N ALA A 86 0.00 6.06 -4.28
CA ALA A 86 0.78 7.27 -4.57
C ALA A 86 2.29 7.03 -4.42
N LEU A 87 2.70 6.34 -3.36
CA LEU A 87 4.10 5.97 -3.13
C LEU A 87 4.65 5.08 -4.24
N ALA A 88 3.89 4.06 -4.65
CA ALA A 88 4.28 3.17 -5.74
C ALA A 88 4.48 3.97 -7.05
N ALA A 89 3.53 4.85 -7.38
CA ALA A 89 3.63 5.71 -8.57
C ALA A 89 4.82 6.68 -8.51
N GLU A 90 5.14 7.22 -7.32
CA GLU A 90 6.33 8.07 -7.14
C GLU A 90 7.63 7.30 -7.35
N LEU A 91 7.74 6.09 -6.81
CA LEU A 91 8.91 5.22 -6.97
C LEU A 91 9.07 4.74 -8.42
N GLU A 92 7.98 4.38 -9.10
CA GLU A 92 7.99 4.04 -10.52
C GLU A 92 8.42 5.23 -11.39
N ALA A 93 7.91 6.43 -11.11
CA ALA A 93 8.30 7.65 -11.83
C ALA A 93 9.77 8.02 -11.59
N GLN A 94 10.34 7.67 -10.43
CA GLN A 94 11.77 7.82 -10.15
C GLN A 94 12.60 6.79 -10.92
N ALA A 95 12.15 5.53 -10.98
CA ALA A 95 12.78 4.48 -11.77
C ALA A 95 12.80 4.81 -13.27
N ASP A 96 11.73 5.38 -13.81
CA ASP A 96 11.66 5.76 -15.22
C ASP A 96 12.59 6.95 -15.57
N LYS A 97 12.80 7.87 -14.61
CA LYS A 97 13.69 9.04 -14.74
C LYS A 97 15.16 8.70 -14.52
N ALA A 98 15.46 7.66 -13.74
CA ALA A 98 16.81 7.10 -13.69
C ALA A 98 17.15 6.63 -15.12
N LEU A 99 18.21 7.17 -15.69
CA LEU A 99 18.69 6.91 -17.06
C LEU A 99 19.25 5.48 -17.24
N GLY A 100 18.66 4.50 -16.56
CA GLY A 100 19.03 3.11 -16.58
C GLY A 100 18.52 2.38 -17.82
N GLY A 101 19.21 1.30 -18.19
CA GLY A 101 18.76 0.39 -19.24
C GLY A 101 17.41 -0.28 -18.91
N PRO A 102 16.80 -0.99 -19.87
CA PRO A 102 15.54 -1.71 -19.65
C PRO A 102 15.59 -2.65 -18.43
N ASP A 103 16.74 -3.29 -18.18
CA ASP A 103 16.95 -4.24 -17.09
C ASP A 103 16.92 -3.57 -15.70
N GLU A 104 17.46 -2.35 -15.57
CA GLU A 104 17.47 -1.60 -14.31
C GLU A 104 16.06 -1.11 -13.93
N ARG A 105 15.27 -0.72 -14.94
CA ARG A 105 13.87 -0.34 -14.75
C ARG A 105 13.01 -1.52 -14.31
N GLU A 106 13.22 -2.69 -14.91
CA GLU A 106 12.52 -3.92 -14.51
C GLU A 106 12.88 -4.31 -13.08
N HIS A 107 14.16 -4.19 -12.70
CA HIS A 107 14.60 -4.47 -11.33
C HIS A 107 13.96 -3.52 -10.31
N ALA A 108 13.98 -2.22 -10.59
CA ALA A 108 13.33 -1.22 -9.75
C ALA A 108 11.83 -1.50 -9.56
N ARG A 109 11.11 -1.83 -10.63
CA ARG A 109 9.68 -2.22 -10.55
C ARG A 109 9.45 -3.43 -9.65
N LYS A 110 10.29 -4.47 -9.77
CA LYS A 110 10.21 -5.65 -8.90
C LYS A 110 10.45 -5.32 -7.43
N VAL A 111 11.33 -4.38 -7.13
CA VAL A 111 11.56 -3.91 -5.74
C VAL A 111 10.33 -3.20 -5.21
N VAL A 112 9.74 -2.27 -5.98
CA VAL A 112 8.51 -1.56 -5.57
C VAL A 112 7.36 -2.55 -5.35
N GLU A 113 7.17 -3.49 -6.27
CA GLU A 113 6.15 -4.54 -6.17
C GLU A 113 6.36 -5.41 -4.92
N ARG A 114 7.61 -5.79 -4.61
CA ARG A 114 7.93 -6.57 -3.42
C ARG A 114 7.69 -5.78 -2.12
N GLU A 115 8.10 -4.52 -2.06
CA GLU A 115 8.09 -3.75 -0.80
C GLU A 115 6.75 -3.08 -0.49
N VAL A 116 6.03 -2.64 -1.52
CA VAL A 116 4.75 -1.91 -1.39
C VAL A 116 3.57 -2.80 -1.78
N GLY A 117 3.74 -3.63 -2.82
CA GLY A 117 2.69 -4.49 -3.35
C GLY A 117 2.18 -5.53 -2.35
N GLU A 118 3.06 -6.13 -1.53
CA GLU A 118 2.66 -7.05 -0.45
C GLU A 118 1.64 -6.41 0.51
N VAL A 119 1.85 -5.13 0.86
CA VAL A 119 0.96 -4.40 1.78
C VAL A 119 -0.32 -3.95 1.06
N GLN A 120 -0.21 -3.46 -0.18
CA GLN A 120 -1.37 -3.09 -0.99
C GLN A 120 -2.33 -4.27 -1.14
N GLU A 121 -1.80 -5.46 -1.45
CA GLU A 121 -2.59 -6.67 -1.62
C GLU A 121 -3.25 -7.10 -0.32
N ALA A 122 -2.53 -7.06 0.81
CA ALA A 122 -3.11 -7.35 2.11
C ALA A 122 -4.28 -6.43 2.46
N VAL A 123 -4.17 -5.13 2.18
CA VAL A 123 -5.25 -4.15 2.39
C VAL A 123 -6.44 -4.42 1.46
N ARG A 124 -6.19 -4.67 0.16
CA ARG A 124 -7.25 -4.98 -0.82
C ARG A 124 -7.99 -6.26 -0.45
N ALA A 125 -7.26 -7.33 -0.14
CA ALA A 125 -7.83 -8.60 0.28
C ALA A 125 -8.63 -8.47 1.58
N GLY A 126 -8.09 -7.78 2.59
CA GLY A 126 -8.77 -7.53 3.86
C GLY A 126 -10.05 -6.71 3.70
N ALA A 127 -10.01 -5.64 2.91
CA ALA A 127 -11.20 -4.82 2.61
C ALA A 127 -12.27 -5.64 1.88
N LYS A 128 -11.87 -6.43 0.87
CA LYS A 128 -12.78 -7.28 0.10
C LYS A 128 -13.44 -8.36 0.95
N ALA A 129 -12.68 -9.00 1.85
CA ALA A 129 -13.21 -9.99 2.78
C ALA A 129 -14.31 -9.39 3.67
N ILE A 130 -14.07 -8.21 4.25
CA ILE A 130 -15.05 -7.51 5.08
C ILE A 130 -16.30 -7.13 4.25
N LEU A 131 -16.12 -6.55 3.06
CA LEU A 131 -17.24 -6.13 2.20
C LEU A 131 -18.09 -7.32 1.75
N THR A 132 -17.48 -8.48 1.54
CA THR A 132 -18.18 -9.70 1.11
C THR A 132 -18.97 -10.30 2.26
N GLU A 133 -18.35 -10.43 3.44
CA GLU A 133 -19.00 -11.00 4.63
C GLU A 133 -20.19 -10.12 5.09
N PHE A 134 -20.05 -8.79 5.00
CA PHE A 134 -21.10 -7.84 5.41
C PHE A 134 -21.95 -7.33 4.24
N SER A 135 -21.93 -8.01 3.09
CA SER A 135 -22.60 -7.55 1.85
C SER A 135 -24.08 -7.21 2.04
N GLU A 136 -24.81 -8.00 2.84
CA GLU A 136 -26.23 -7.78 3.16
C GLU A 136 -26.48 -6.54 4.04
N TYR A 137 -25.47 -6.10 4.79
CA TYR A 137 -25.56 -5.00 5.76
C TYR A 137 -24.90 -3.70 5.25
N LEU A 138 -24.30 -3.70 4.06
CA LEU A 138 -23.59 -2.54 3.51
C LEU A 138 -24.46 -1.28 3.39
N GLY A 139 -25.78 -1.44 3.23
CA GLY A 139 -26.74 -0.33 3.16
C GLY A 139 -26.85 0.48 4.46
N GLU A 140 -26.45 -0.10 5.59
CA GLU A 140 -26.44 0.56 6.90
C GLU A 140 -25.19 1.43 7.09
N PHE A 141 -24.11 1.07 6.41
CA PHE A 141 -22.86 1.82 6.50
C PHE A 141 -22.96 3.17 5.78
N ARG A 142 -22.27 4.16 6.33
CA ARG A 142 -22.20 5.52 5.79
C ARG A 142 -20.75 5.83 5.49
N PHE A 143 -20.48 6.10 4.22
CA PHE A 143 -19.14 6.42 3.73
C PHE A 143 -19.13 7.80 3.07
N PRO A 144 -18.04 8.57 3.19
CA PRO A 144 -17.80 9.71 2.32
C PRO A 144 -17.82 9.30 0.85
N THR A 145 -18.35 10.15 -0.04
CA THR A 145 -18.55 9.83 -1.48
C THR A 145 -17.28 9.31 -2.17
N GLN A 146 -16.13 9.90 -1.87
CA GLN A 146 -14.85 9.49 -2.46
C GLN A 146 -14.40 8.09 -2.00
N ILE A 147 -14.70 7.73 -0.75
CA ILE A 147 -14.38 6.43 -0.17
C ILE A 147 -15.32 5.37 -0.73
N ALA A 148 -16.63 5.68 -0.79
CA ALA A 148 -17.64 4.81 -1.38
C ALA A 148 -17.30 4.41 -2.82
N ALA A 149 -16.89 5.38 -3.65
CA ALA A 149 -16.49 5.11 -5.04
C ALA A 149 -15.28 4.16 -5.13
N LYS A 150 -14.28 4.33 -4.25
CA LYS A 150 -13.11 3.44 -4.21
C LYS A 150 -13.47 2.04 -3.69
N LEU A 151 -14.37 1.94 -2.71
CA LEU A 151 -14.86 0.65 -2.22
C LEU A 151 -15.67 -0.09 -3.29
N GLN A 152 -16.50 0.62 -4.06
CA GLN A 152 -17.23 0.04 -5.19
C GLN A 152 -16.27 -0.58 -6.20
N LEU A 153 -15.21 0.14 -6.60
CA LEU A 153 -14.19 -0.43 -7.48
C LEU A 153 -13.59 -1.72 -6.89
N LEU A 154 -13.28 -1.75 -5.59
CA LEU A 154 -12.74 -2.97 -4.95
C LEU A 154 -13.71 -4.17 -4.97
N VAL A 155 -15.02 -3.91 -5.00
CA VAL A 155 -16.07 -4.94 -5.11
C VAL A 155 -16.29 -5.35 -6.56
N ASP A 156 -16.35 -4.39 -7.48
CA ASP A 156 -16.57 -4.59 -8.92
C ASP A 156 -15.41 -5.35 -9.58
N PHE A 157 -14.19 -5.21 -9.07
CA PHE A 157 -13.03 -6.01 -9.48
C PHE A 157 -13.02 -7.39 -8.79
N GLY A 158 -13.92 -8.29 -9.18
CA GLY A 158 -13.67 -9.71 -8.96
C GLY A 158 -14.61 -10.69 -9.63
N PRO A 159 -14.17 -11.95 -9.80
CA PRO A 159 -12.82 -12.41 -10.19
C PRO A 159 -12.46 -12.07 -11.63
#